data_AF-A0A3N4HN85-F1
#
_entry.id   AF-A0A3N4HN85-F1
#
_cell.length_a   1.000
_cell.length_b   1.000
_cell.length_c   1.000
_cell.angle_alpha   90.00
_cell.angle_beta   90.00
_cell.angle_gamma   90.00
#
_symmetry.space_group_name_H-M   'P 1'
#
loop_
_entity.id
_entity.type
_entity.pdbx_description
1 polymer ?
#
loop_
_entity_poly.entity_id
_entity_poly.type
_entity_poly.pdbx_seq_one_letter_code
_entity_poly.pdbx_strand_id
1 'polypeptide(L)'
;MAFLGRIPGVEAVRVDDDFSNNIFSDLAPILTLFGEQVSKQFMAGSMTWEDNIIFATAPLGIITAMVGAIRIGGPPWLRAIIGRARENKASAEVELTTSTSKDVCELWNGASIVRMMGSGKIFQLVCTEEKMEHPYYGLFTLEEGARMKPTSDNESEEEGLMATGGSSSDDEVRRKDYAPNISLNLRSFTAWDRRELRIAAAFGVLVQTCVLIFTAFATYHPRMGYEKEGFPVERYAYPLAAGGTILVAIGMWICSSIVESSTVEKEWHAKLRVFWLQQGGGVNDQSFDSYVLLGKGPREAVLTSELSMTSNPDTSKFTKTMVLLGTFITLSGFVIQFTGLRGLHWSGTIAQLVGTLIMLVVRAYIRRDLVLAPSAFKTHHNYELDWLATRIGRDPTQLW
;
A
#
# COMPACT_ATOMS: atom_id res chain seq x y z
N MET A 1 -31.71 -62.93 10.10
CA MET A 1 -31.97 -61.87 11.10
C MET A 1 -30.92 -62.07 12.19
N ALA A 2 -29.82 -61.34 12.30
CA ALA A 2 -29.64 -59.90 12.15
C ALA A 2 -28.26 -59.54 11.56
N PHE A 3 -28.29 -58.50 10.72
CA PHE A 3 -27.14 -57.75 10.22
C PHE A 3 -26.33 -57.17 11.40
N LEU A 4 -25.08 -57.59 11.57
CA LEU A 4 -24.07 -56.80 12.25
C LEU A 4 -23.29 -56.04 11.18
N GLY A 5 -23.83 -54.87 10.83
CA GLY A 5 -23.17 -53.91 9.95
C GLY A 5 -21.83 -53.50 10.56
N ARG A 6 -20.75 -53.97 9.94
CA ARG A 6 -19.40 -53.49 10.17
C ARG A 6 -19.39 -52.04 9.68
N ILE A 7 -19.49 -51.10 10.61
CA ILE A 7 -19.30 -49.66 10.33
C ILE A 7 -17.93 -49.56 9.65
N PRO A 8 -17.83 -49.06 8.40
CA PRO A 8 -16.52 -48.72 7.85
C PRO A 8 -16.02 -47.59 8.74
N GLY A 9 -15.04 -47.90 9.60
CA GLY A 9 -14.25 -46.88 10.26
C GLY A 9 -13.73 -45.99 9.14
N VAL A 10 -14.11 -44.72 9.17
CA VAL A 10 -13.52 -43.67 8.36
C VAL A 10 -12.02 -43.81 8.55
N GLU A 11 -11.31 -44.29 7.52
CA GLU A 11 -9.87 -44.21 7.50
C GLU A 11 -9.54 -42.73 7.72
N ALA A 12 -8.86 -42.46 8.84
CA ALA A 12 -8.21 -41.18 9.03
C ALA A 12 -7.41 -40.92 7.75
N VAL A 13 -7.77 -39.86 7.02
CA VAL A 13 -7.05 -39.42 5.83
C VAL A 13 -5.57 -39.42 6.20
N ARG A 14 -4.81 -40.39 5.68
CA ARG A 14 -3.37 -40.43 5.85
C ARG A 14 -2.85 -39.25 5.05
N VAL A 15 -2.58 -38.17 5.76
CA VAL A 15 -1.98 -36.97 5.18
C VAL A 15 -0.54 -37.35 4.85
N ASP A 16 -0.29 -37.61 3.57
CA ASP A 16 0.99 -38.04 3.02
C ASP A 16 1.51 -36.97 2.04
N ASP A 17 2.76 -37.13 1.57
CA ASP A 17 3.44 -36.14 0.71
C ASP A 17 2.65 -35.86 -0.60
N ASP A 18 1.99 -36.86 -1.17
CA ASP A 18 1.11 -36.73 -2.33
C ASP A 18 -0.08 -35.79 -2.08
N PHE A 19 -0.68 -35.85 -0.89
CA PHE A 19 -1.81 -34.98 -0.54
C PHE A 19 -1.39 -33.52 -0.47
N SER A 20 -0.22 -33.22 0.11
CA SER A 20 0.29 -31.84 0.14
C SER A 20 0.69 -31.35 -1.24
N ASN A 21 1.34 -32.19 -2.06
CA ASN A 21 1.70 -31.81 -3.43
C ASN A 21 0.45 -31.51 -4.28
N ASN A 22 -0.61 -32.31 -4.11
CA ASN A 22 -1.89 -32.09 -4.76
C ASN A 22 -2.56 -30.82 -4.22
N ILE A 23 -2.64 -30.62 -2.89
CA ILE A 23 -3.20 -29.41 -2.29
C ILE A 23 -2.46 -28.15 -2.75
N PHE A 24 -1.12 -28.18 -2.78
CA PHE A 24 -0.34 -27.02 -3.19
C PHE A 24 -0.58 -26.71 -4.68
N SER A 25 -0.62 -27.73 -5.52
CA SER A 25 -0.91 -27.58 -6.96
C SER A 25 -2.33 -27.07 -7.20
N ASP A 26 -3.31 -27.57 -6.43
CA ASP A 26 -4.72 -27.22 -6.54
C ASP A 26 -5.01 -25.82 -5.98
N LEU A 27 -4.30 -25.40 -4.92
CA LEU A 27 -4.43 -24.07 -4.32
C LEU A 27 -3.57 -23.02 -5.01
N ALA A 28 -2.53 -23.39 -5.76
CA ALA A 28 -1.64 -22.43 -6.42
C ALA A 28 -2.40 -21.42 -7.32
N PRO A 29 -3.38 -21.83 -8.17
CA PRO A 29 -4.18 -20.89 -8.94
C PRO A 29 -4.95 -19.89 -8.07
N ILE A 30 -5.56 -20.38 -6.97
CA ILE A 30 -6.34 -19.57 -6.03
C ILE A 30 -5.42 -18.57 -5.30
N LEU A 31 -4.30 -19.05 -4.76
CA LEU A 31 -3.32 -18.23 -4.06
C LEU A 31 -2.71 -17.18 -4.98
N THR A 32 -2.53 -17.49 -6.26
CA THR A 32 -2.06 -16.55 -7.27
C THR A 32 -3.12 -15.49 -7.58
N LEU A 33 -4.37 -15.88 -7.80
CA LEU A 33 -5.46 -14.97 -8.15
C LEU A 33 -5.77 -13.98 -7.02
N PHE A 34 -5.91 -14.49 -5.79
CA PHE A 34 -6.15 -13.64 -4.62
C PHE A 34 -4.88 -12.87 -4.22
N GLY A 35 -3.71 -13.48 -4.41
CA GLY A 35 -2.43 -12.83 -4.13
C GLY A 35 -2.20 -11.60 -5.00
N GLU A 36 -2.64 -11.59 -6.26
CA GLU A 36 -2.49 -10.42 -7.12
C GLU A 36 -3.24 -9.21 -6.58
N GLN A 37 -4.54 -9.34 -6.31
CA GLN A 37 -5.37 -8.21 -5.89
C GLN A 37 -4.98 -7.71 -4.50
N VAL A 38 -4.74 -8.63 -3.57
CA VAL A 38 -4.34 -8.27 -2.20
C VAL A 38 -3.00 -7.54 -2.21
N SER A 39 -2.02 -8.03 -2.99
CA SER A 39 -0.70 -7.40 -3.03
C SER A 39 -0.73 -6.02 -3.69
N LYS A 40 -1.48 -5.85 -4.78
CA LYS A 40 -1.70 -4.52 -5.39
C LYS A 40 -2.35 -3.56 -4.40
N GLN A 41 -3.44 -3.98 -3.76
CA GLN A 41 -4.16 -3.16 -2.78
C GLN A 41 -3.27 -2.77 -1.59
N PHE A 42 -2.45 -3.69 -1.09
CA PHE A 42 -1.56 -3.41 0.02
C PHE A 42 -0.46 -2.42 -0.37
N MET A 43 0.18 -2.62 -1.52
CA MET A 43 1.21 -1.72 -2.06
C MET A 43 0.65 -0.32 -2.37
N ALA A 44 -0.53 -0.25 -2.96
CA ALA A 44 -1.20 1.02 -3.28
C ALA A 44 -1.55 1.86 -2.04
N GLY A 45 -1.50 1.26 -0.85
CA GLY A 45 -1.67 1.93 0.44
C GLY A 45 -0.41 1.92 1.33
N SER A 46 0.75 1.50 0.81
CA SER A 46 2.01 1.44 1.57
C SER A 46 2.69 2.80 1.57
N MET A 47 3.05 3.29 2.76
CA MET A 47 3.65 4.62 2.94
C MET A 47 4.85 4.63 3.88
N THR A 48 5.03 3.54 4.61
CA THR A 48 6.03 3.45 5.67
C THR A 48 6.87 2.19 5.55
N TRP A 49 8.10 2.27 6.05
CA TRP A 49 8.98 1.11 6.12
C TRP A 49 8.37 -0.06 6.93
N GLU A 50 7.49 0.22 7.89
CA GLU A 50 6.74 -0.81 8.62
C GLU A 50 5.78 -1.59 7.69
N ASP A 51 5.08 -0.89 6.78
CA ASP A 51 4.23 -1.52 5.76
C ASP A 51 5.05 -2.45 4.87
N ASN A 52 6.26 -2.03 4.46
CA ASN A 52 7.15 -2.86 3.64
C ASN A 52 7.53 -4.17 4.33
N ILE A 53 7.68 -4.19 5.67
CA ILE A 53 7.97 -5.41 6.43
C ILE A 53 6.74 -6.33 6.49
N ILE A 54 5.55 -5.76 6.73
CA ILE A 54 4.29 -6.53 6.75
C ILE A 54 4.01 -7.15 5.37
N PHE A 55 4.34 -6.42 4.31
CA PHE A 55 4.25 -6.93 2.95
C PHE A 55 5.24 -8.06 2.67
N ALA A 56 6.48 -7.94 3.17
CA ALA A 56 7.55 -8.89 2.93
C ALA A 56 7.45 -10.21 3.72
N THR A 57 6.88 -10.18 4.93
CA THR A 57 6.79 -11.34 5.84
C THR A 57 5.65 -12.29 5.45
N ALA A 58 5.87 -13.60 5.44
CA ALA A 58 4.94 -14.60 4.88
C ALA A 58 4.42 -14.18 3.48
N PRO A 59 5.32 -14.19 2.48
CA PRO A 59 5.12 -13.50 1.22
C PRO A 59 3.92 -14.05 0.45
N LEU A 60 3.09 -13.15 -0.05
CA LEU A 60 1.98 -13.41 -0.97
C LEU A 60 2.12 -12.46 -2.16
N GLY A 61 1.79 -12.94 -3.37
CA GLY A 61 1.87 -12.12 -4.58
C GLY A 61 3.30 -11.73 -4.98
N ILE A 62 4.24 -12.68 -4.87
CA ILE A 62 5.67 -12.47 -5.20
C ILE A 62 5.85 -11.91 -6.61
N ILE A 63 5.19 -12.52 -7.59
CA ILE A 63 5.21 -12.07 -8.98
C ILE A 63 4.63 -10.66 -9.10
N THR A 64 3.54 -10.38 -8.40
CA THR A 64 2.86 -9.07 -8.42
C THR A 64 3.75 -7.97 -7.87
N ALA A 65 4.44 -8.20 -6.76
CA ALA A 65 5.39 -7.24 -6.18
C ALA A 65 6.55 -6.96 -7.14
N MET A 66 7.14 -8.02 -7.69
CA MET A 66 8.24 -7.94 -8.64
C MET A 66 7.84 -7.18 -9.92
N VAL A 67 6.71 -7.57 -10.52
CA VAL A 67 6.14 -6.89 -11.70
C VAL A 67 5.79 -5.44 -11.37
N GLY A 68 5.23 -5.16 -10.19
CA GLY A 68 4.91 -3.81 -9.75
C GLY A 68 6.14 -2.90 -9.65
N ALA A 69 7.21 -3.38 -9.01
CA ALA A 69 8.48 -2.67 -8.93
C ALA A 69 9.08 -2.41 -10.34
N ILE A 70 8.99 -3.38 -11.26
CA ILE A 70 9.43 -3.23 -12.65
C ILE A 70 8.61 -2.18 -13.40
N ARG A 71 7.27 -2.20 -13.25
CA ARG A 71 6.35 -1.24 -13.90
C ARG A 71 6.65 0.20 -13.46
N ILE A 72 6.88 0.42 -12.17
CA ILE A 72 7.15 1.74 -11.60
C ILE A 72 8.59 2.21 -11.89
N GLY A 73 9.59 1.47 -11.40
CA GLY A 73 10.99 1.90 -11.39
C GLY A 73 11.92 1.19 -12.39
N GLY A 74 11.46 0.14 -13.07
CA GLY A 74 12.31 -0.72 -13.88
C GLY A 74 12.80 -0.09 -15.18
N PRO A 75 13.93 -0.56 -15.74
CA PRO A 75 14.42 -0.12 -17.05
C PRO A 75 13.51 -0.59 -18.19
N PRO A 76 13.50 0.10 -19.35
CA PRO A 76 12.58 -0.19 -20.46
C PRO A 76 12.64 -1.64 -20.98
N TRP A 77 13.84 -2.22 -21.06
CA TRP A 77 14.02 -3.60 -21.51
C TRP A 77 13.38 -4.62 -20.55
N LEU A 78 13.44 -4.36 -19.24
CA LEU A 78 12.86 -5.26 -18.23
C LEU A 78 11.33 -5.16 -18.24
N ARG A 79 10.78 -3.95 -18.49
CA ARG A 79 9.34 -3.77 -18.75
C ARG A 79 8.89 -4.50 -20.01
N ALA A 80 9.74 -4.57 -21.04
CA ALA A 80 9.42 -5.31 -22.26
C ALA A 80 9.31 -6.82 -22.02
N ILE A 81 10.18 -7.39 -21.17
CA ILE A 81 10.14 -8.83 -20.83
C ILE A 81 8.81 -9.22 -20.18
N ILE A 82 8.27 -8.37 -19.29
CA ILE A 82 6.97 -8.62 -18.65
C ILE A 82 5.76 -8.22 -19.51
N GLY A 83 5.96 -7.89 -20.79
CA GLY A 83 4.89 -7.50 -21.71
C GLY A 83 4.35 -6.08 -21.48
N ARG A 84 5.04 -5.23 -20.72
CA ARG A 84 4.63 -3.85 -20.37
C ARG A 84 5.49 -2.78 -21.03
N ALA A 85 6.07 -3.07 -22.21
CA ALA A 85 6.95 -2.14 -22.94
C ALA A 85 6.30 -0.79 -23.26
N ARG A 86 5.00 -0.80 -23.57
CA ARG A 86 4.20 0.38 -23.99
C ARG A 86 3.15 0.78 -22.96
N GLU A 87 3.30 0.34 -21.73
CA GLU A 87 2.36 0.68 -20.65
C GLU A 87 2.51 2.16 -20.25
N ASN A 88 1.38 2.84 -20.05
CA ASN A 88 1.38 4.22 -19.57
C ASN A 88 1.74 4.26 -18.08
N LYS A 89 2.60 5.20 -17.65
CA LYS A 89 2.99 5.34 -16.24
C LYS A 89 1.79 5.55 -15.33
N ALA A 90 0.80 6.32 -15.79
CA ALA A 90 -0.44 6.56 -15.05
C ALA A 90 -1.20 5.26 -14.72
N SER A 91 -1.15 4.25 -15.60
CA SER A 91 -1.80 2.95 -15.33
C SER A 91 -1.12 2.17 -14.21
N ALA A 92 0.21 2.21 -14.15
CA ALA A 92 0.96 1.61 -13.05
C ALA A 92 0.79 2.40 -11.75
N GLU A 93 0.75 3.73 -11.83
CA GLU A 93 0.51 4.63 -10.70
C GLU A 93 -0.83 4.33 -10.03
N VAL A 94 -1.93 4.31 -10.80
CA VAL A 94 -3.30 3.99 -10.34
C VAL A 94 -3.37 2.67 -9.57
N GLU A 95 -2.64 1.64 -10.02
CA GLU A 95 -2.72 0.29 -9.45
C GLU A 95 -1.82 0.06 -8.23
N LEU A 96 -0.68 0.78 -8.11
CA LEU A 96 0.43 0.33 -7.26
C LEU A 96 0.90 1.35 -6.22
N THR A 97 0.58 2.63 -6.38
CA THR A 97 1.14 3.71 -5.55
C THR A 97 0.04 4.40 -4.76
N THR A 98 0.37 5.28 -3.81
CA THR A 98 -0.60 6.16 -3.11
C THR A 98 -0.79 7.52 -3.81
N SER A 99 -0.01 7.82 -4.86
CA SER A 99 0.13 9.17 -5.37
C SER A 99 -0.96 9.62 -6.33
N THR A 100 -1.20 10.92 -6.39
CA THR A 100 -1.97 11.55 -7.46
C THR A 100 -1.04 12.36 -8.34
N SER A 101 -1.41 12.50 -9.62
CA SER A 101 -0.62 13.22 -10.61
C SER A 101 -1.53 13.92 -11.61
N LYS A 102 -0.94 14.61 -12.59
CA LYS A 102 -1.72 15.23 -13.68
C LYS A 102 -2.56 14.24 -14.49
N ASP A 103 -2.14 12.97 -14.49
CA ASP A 103 -2.74 11.89 -15.28
C ASP A 103 -3.47 10.88 -14.38
N VAL A 104 -3.52 11.10 -13.05
CA VAL A 104 -4.14 10.21 -12.06
C VAL A 104 -4.86 11.02 -11.00
N CYS A 105 -6.16 10.78 -10.85
CA CYS A 105 -6.99 11.42 -9.83
C CYS A 105 -7.87 10.42 -9.08
N GLU A 106 -8.40 10.87 -7.95
CA GLU A 106 -9.37 10.12 -7.13
C GLU A 106 -10.71 10.84 -7.16
N LEU A 107 -11.78 10.15 -7.52
CA LEU A 107 -13.12 10.72 -7.67
C LEU A 107 -14.16 9.88 -6.92
N TRP A 108 -15.16 10.55 -6.37
CA TRP A 108 -16.33 9.91 -5.79
C TRP A 108 -17.36 9.60 -6.86
N ASN A 109 -17.73 8.32 -7.00
CA ASN A 109 -18.70 7.87 -8.00
C ASN A 109 -20.16 7.82 -7.47
N GLY A 110 -20.42 8.28 -6.24
CA GLY A 110 -21.70 8.15 -5.56
C GLY A 110 -21.75 7.06 -4.48
N ALA A 111 -20.82 6.10 -4.53
CA ALA A 111 -20.77 4.96 -3.59
C ALA A 111 -19.39 4.75 -2.96
N SER A 112 -18.31 4.97 -3.71
CA SER A 112 -16.93 4.81 -3.25
C SER A 112 -15.99 5.81 -3.94
N ILE A 113 -14.83 6.05 -3.33
CA ILE A 113 -13.73 6.74 -4.01
C ILE A 113 -13.13 5.75 -5.02
N VAL A 114 -13.02 6.18 -6.26
CA VAL A 114 -12.40 5.43 -7.35
C VAL A 114 -11.19 6.19 -7.82
N ARG A 115 -10.07 5.48 -7.98
CA ARG A 115 -8.86 6.04 -8.56
C ARG A 115 -8.76 5.64 -10.02
N MET A 116 -8.42 6.60 -10.87
CA MET A 116 -8.47 6.40 -12.31
C MET A 116 -7.51 7.31 -13.06
N MET A 117 -7.23 6.93 -14.31
CA MET A 117 -6.44 7.74 -15.22
C MET A 117 -7.25 8.94 -15.73
N GLY A 118 -6.61 10.10 -15.77
CA GLY A 118 -7.18 11.38 -16.17
C GLY A 118 -7.10 12.43 -15.07
N SER A 119 -7.57 13.63 -15.40
CA SER A 119 -7.66 14.76 -14.46
C SER A 119 -9.13 15.09 -14.18
N GLY A 120 -9.54 14.84 -12.94
CA GLY A 120 -10.82 15.30 -12.41
C GLY A 120 -10.70 16.75 -11.93
N LYS A 121 -11.77 17.53 -12.09
CA LYS A 121 -11.85 18.89 -11.52
C LYS A 121 -12.27 18.79 -10.06
N ILE A 122 -11.27 18.74 -9.19
CA ILE A 122 -11.47 18.65 -7.74
C ILE A 122 -10.72 19.79 -7.08
N PHE A 123 -11.42 20.54 -6.25
CA PHE A 123 -10.84 21.62 -5.48
C PHE A 123 -10.78 21.25 -4.00
N GLN A 124 -9.60 21.34 -3.40
CA GLN A 124 -9.39 21.04 -1.98
C GLN A 124 -9.35 22.35 -1.17
N LEU A 125 -10.22 22.44 -0.17
CA LEU A 125 -10.27 23.54 0.79
C LEU A 125 -9.99 23.00 2.18
N VAL A 126 -9.35 23.83 3.00
CA VAL A 126 -8.95 23.48 4.34
C VAL A 126 -9.42 24.57 5.30
N CYS A 127 -10.06 24.20 6.41
CA CYS A 127 -10.51 25.12 7.44
C CYS A 127 -9.75 24.88 8.74
N THR A 128 -9.13 25.90 9.33
CA THR A 128 -8.57 25.84 10.68
C THR A 128 -9.65 26.10 11.73
N GLU A 129 -9.66 25.33 12.81
CA GLU A 129 -10.56 25.58 13.96
C GLU A 129 -10.01 26.64 14.93
N GLU A 130 -8.74 27.04 14.78
CA GLU A 130 -8.16 28.08 15.61
C GLU A 130 -8.71 29.45 15.19
N LYS A 131 -9.24 30.21 16.15
CA LYS A 131 -9.72 31.58 15.96
C LYS A 131 -8.55 32.46 15.52
N MET A 132 -8.29 32.54 14.23
CA MET A 132 -7.43 33.57 13.66
C MET A 132 -8.26 34.84 13.47
N GLU A 133 -7.74 35.98 13.92
CA GLU A 133 -8.33 37.32 13.79
C GLU A 133 -8.36 37.85 12.34
N HIS A 134 -8.39 36.95 11.34
CA HIS A 134 -8.35 37.31 9.92
C HIS A 134 -9.75 37.34 9.28
N PRO A 135 -9.95 38.17 8.24
CA PRO A 135 -11.25 38.38 7.59
C PRO A 135 -11.76 37.17 6.79
N TYR A 136 -10.92 36.17 6.56
CA TYR A 136 -11.29 34.89 5.98
C TYR A 136 -11.57 33.95 7.15
N TYR A 137 -12.76 33.34 7.22
CA TYR A 137 -13.25 32.45 8.28
C TYR A 137 -12.44 31.15 8.48
N GLY A 138 -11.11 31.23 8.49
CA GLY A 138 -10.18 30.10 8.60
C GLY A 138 -10.07 29.23 7.36
N LEU A 139 -10.68 29.60 6.22
CA LEU A 139 -10.70 28.81 4.97
C LEU A 139 -9.51 29.17 4.07
N PHE A 140 -8.69 28.17 3.75
CA PHE A 140 -7.49 28.32 2.95
C PHE A 140 -7.39 27.22 1.90
N THR A 141 -6.70 27.50 0.80
CA THR A 141 -6.12 26.42 0.00
C THR A 141 -4.99 25.77 0.79
N LEU A 142 -4.64 24.51 0.46
CA LEU A 142 -3.56 23.80 1.14
C LEU A 142 -2.23 24.58 1.06
N GLU A 143 -1.95 25.24 -0.06
CA GLU A 143 -0.73 26.04 -0.26
C GLU A 143 -0.73 27.35 0.55
N GLU A 144 -1.89 27.99 0.70
CA GLU A 144 -2.02 29.22 1.51
C GLU A 144 -1.91 28.90 3.01
N GLY A 145 -2.58 27.85 3.46
CA GLY A 145 -2.49 27.37 4.85
C GLY A 145 -1.07 26.93 5.21
N ALA A 146 -0.34 26.32 4.28
CA ALA A 146 1.07 25.95 4.43
C ALA A 146 2.02 27.14 4.65
N ARG A 147 1.73 28.30 4.03
CA ARG A 147 2.55 29.52 4.16
C ARG A 147 2.28 30.23 5.48
N MET A 148 1.11 30.02 6.07
CA MET A 148 0.75 30.51 7.40
C MET A 148 1.22 29.50 8.44
N LYS A 149 2.53 29.46 8.76
CA LYS A 149 2.95 28.85 10.02
C LYS A 149 2.23 29.60 11.16
N PRO A 150 1.70 28.89 12.19
CA PRO A 150 1.29 29.58 13.40
C PRO A 150 2.52 30.30 13.96
N THR A 151 2.38 31.60 14.19
CA THR A 151 3.35 32.40 14.95
C THR A 151 3.40 31.78 16.34
N SER A 152 4.27 30.78 16.54
CA SER A 152 4.61 30.34 17.87
C SER A 152 5.45 31.46 18.47
N ASP A 153 4.88 32.18 19.41
CA ASP A 153 5.60 33.07 20.31
C ASP A 153 6.80 32.31 20.90
N ASN A 154 7.97 32.57 20.34
CA ASN A 154 9.28 32.46 20.96
C ASN A 154 10.26 33.12 19.99
N GLU A 155 10.54 34.38 20.27
CA GLU A 155 11.77 35.04 19.84
C GLU A 155 12.96 34.18 20.27
N SER A 156 13.74 33.70 19.30
CA SER A 156 15.17 33.43 19.46
C SER A 156 15.79 33.53 18.08
N GLU A 157 16.61 34.55 17.94
CA GLU A 157 17.45 34.88 16.79
C GLU A 157 18.28 33.68 16.35
N GLU A 158 18.27 33.39 15.04
CA GLU A 158 19.49 32.96 14.34
C GLU A 158 19.52 33.69 12.99
N GLU A 159 20.22 34.82 13.00
CA GLU A 159 20.65 35.52 11.79
C GLU A 159 21.74 34.72 11.05
N GLY A 160 21.63 34.68 9.72
CA GLY A 160 22.77 34.73 8.81
C GLY A 160 23.07 33.45 8.03
N LEU A 161 22.80 33.45 6.71
CA LEU A 161 23.80 33.95 5.74
C LEU A 161 23.29 33.88 4.28
N MET A 162 23.24 35.08 3.68
CA MET A 162 23.34 35.45 2.26
C MET A 162 22.35 34.93 1.22
N ALA A 163 21.39 35.82 0.94
CA ALA A 163 20.94 36.10 -0.41
C ALA A 163 22.11 36.61 -1.29
N THR A 164 22.36 35.93 -2.40
CA THR A 164 22.95 36.54 -3.60
C THR A 164 21.85 36.66 -4.64
N GLY A 165 21.53 37.90 -4.99
CA GLY A 165 20.55 38.22 -6.02
C GLY A 165 21.01 37.77 -7.41
N GLY A 166 20.12 37.10 -8.11
CA GLY A 166 20.15 36.92 -9.56
C GLY A 166 18.77 37.26 -10.10
N SER A 167 18.67 38.41 -10.76
CA SER A 167 17.49 38.85 -11.50
C SER A 167 17.23 37.90 -12.67
N SER A 168 16.14 37.14 -12.60
CA SER A 168 15.36 36.72 -13.75
C SER A 168 13.90 36.60 -13.34
N SER A 169 13.14 37.65 -13.66
CA SER A 169 11.71 37.59 -13.93
C SER A 169 11.41 36.40 -14.85
N ASP A 170 10.77 35.36 -14.31
CA ASP A 170 9.99 34.32 -15.02
C ASP A 170 9.51 33.16 -14.10
N ASP A 171 9.76 33.19 -12.79
CA ASP A 171 9.12 32.27 -11.84
C ASP A 171 7.77 32.81 -11.34
N GLU A 172 6.81 32.97 -12.26
CA GLU A 172 5.40 32.91 -11.89
C GLU A 172 5.19 31.55 -11.21
N VAL A 173 4.70 31.60 -9.96
CA VAL A 173 4.26 30.46 -9.15
C VAL A 173 3.45 29.50 -10.03
N ARG A 174 4.11 28.45 -10.53
CA ARG A 174 3.49 27.37 -11.29
C ARG A 174 2.56 26.64 -10.32
N ARG A 175 1.30 27.07 -10.24
CA ARG A 175 0.20 26.36 -9.56
C ARG A 175 0.31 24.89 -9.96
N LYS A 176 0.71 24.05 -9.01
CA LYS A 176 0.72 22.62 -9.24
C LYS A 176 -0.73 22.16 -9.11
N ASP A 177 -1.47 22.27 -10.21
CA ASP A 177 -2.85 21.74 -10.37
C ASP A 177 -2.82 20.20 -10.34
N TYR A 178 -2.44 19.62 -9.20
CA TYR A 178 -2.53 18.18 -8.99
C TYR A 178 -3.84 17.86 -8.27
N ALA A 179 -4.47 16.76 -8.65
CA ALA A 179 -5.66 16.27 -7.97
C ALA A 179 -5.30 15.93 -6.51
N PRO A 180 -6.12 16.31 -5.52
CA PRO A 180 -5.86 16.02 -4.12
C PRO A 180 -5.98 14.52 -3.83
N ASN A 181 -5.20 14.00 -2.87
CA ASN A 181 -5.34 12.63 -2.37
C ASN A 181 -6.54 12.58 -1.40
N ILE A 182 -7.71 12.14 -1.85
CA ILE A 182 -8.92 12.09 -1.03
C ILE A 182 -8.86 10.88 -0.11
N SER A 183 -8.57 9.69 -0.67
CA SER A 183 -8.53 8.40 0.02
C SER A 183 -7.56 8.42 1.20
N LEU A 184 -6.38 8.98 0.96
CA LEU A 184 -5.31 9.11 1.94
C LEU A 184 -5.71 9.96 3.13
N ASN A 185 -6.48 11.02 2.85
CA ASN A 185 -6.90 11.96 3.87
C ASN A 185 -8.24 11.59 4.50
N LEU A 186 -8.97 10.56 4.06
CA LEU A 186 -10.23 10.17 4.71
C LEU A 186 -10.04 9.79 6.18
N ARG A 187 -8.90 9.19 6.51
CA ARG A 187 -8.48 8.85 7.88
C ARG A 187 -7.67 10.00 8.49
N SER A 188 -7.86 10.24 9.79
CA SER A 188 -6.89 10.99 10.59
C SER A 188 -5.82 9.99 11.05
N PHE A 189 -4.62 10.04 10.48
CA PHE A 189 -3.51 9.20 10.96
C PHE A 189 -3.10 9.67 12.35
N THR A 190 -3.44 8.89 13.37
CA THR A 190 -3.03 9.18 14.75
C THR A 190 -1.78 8.39 15.11
N ALA A 191 -1.00 8.84 16.10
CA ALA A 191 0.14 8.10 16.65
C ALA A 191 -0.21 6.66 17.09
N TRP A 192 -1.49 6.38 17.36
CA TRP A 192 -2.01 5.06 17.68
C TRP A 192 -1.92 4.09 16.48
N ASP A 193 -2.12 4.59 15.26
CA ASP A 193 -2.07 3.81 14.03
C ASP A 193 -0.65 3.31 13.73
N ARG A 194 0.36 4.14 14.01
CA ARG A 194 1.77 3.72 13.89
C ARG A 194 2.12 2.61 14.87
N ARG A 195 1.48 2.56 16.05
CA ARG A 195 1.69 1.46 17.01
C ARG A 195 1.04 0.17 16.54
N GLU A 196 -0.19 0.23 16.01
CA GLU A 196 -0.85 -0.93 15.42
C GLU A 196 -0.01 -1.53 14.30
N LEU A 197 0.55 -0.67 13.43
CA LEU A 197 1.40 -1.11 12.32
C LEU A 197 2.70 -1.77 12.79
N ARG A 198 3.36 -1.20 13.82
CA ARG A 198 4.56 -1.81 14.42
C ARG A 198 4.28 -3.15 15.08
N ILE A 199 3.14 -3.27 15.78
CA ILE A 199 2.72 -4.53 16.40
C ILE A 199 2.46 -5.57 15.31
N ALA A 200 1.78 -5.20 14.23
CA ALA A 200 1.54 -6.10 13.11
C ALA A 200 2.83 -6.53 12.39
N ALA A 201 3.79 -5.61 12.20
CA ALA A 201 5.10 -5.93 11.64
C ALA A 201 5.87 -6.93 12.52
N ALA A 202 5.92 -6.67 13.84
CA ALA A 202 6.54 -7.57 14.80
C ALA A 202 5.84 -8.94 14.82
N PHE A 203 4.51 -8.95 14.76
CA PHE A 203 3.72 -10.18 14.68
C PHE A 203 3.99 -10.96 13.39
N GLY A 204 4.11 -10.28 12.24
CA GLY A 204 4.45 -10.94 10.98
C GLY A 204 5.83 -11.57 10.97
N VAL A 205 6.83 -10.89 11.53
CA VAL A 205 8.16 -11.47 11.75
C VAL A 205 8.08 -12.67 12.68
N LEU A 206 7.34 -12.56 13.79
CA LEU A 206 7.13 -13.66 14.73
C LEU A 206 6.50 -14.88 14.04
N VAL A 207 5.42 -14.70 13.28
CA VAL A 207 4.75 -15.78 12.54
C VAL A 207 5.73 -16.45 11.57
N GLN A 208 6.48 -15.66 10.78
CA GLN A 208 7.47 -16.20 9.84
C GLN A 208 8.59 -16.98 10.55
N THR A 209 9.09 -16.45 11.68
CA THR A 209 10.09 -17.12 12.51
C THR A 209 9.54 -18.41 13.13
N CYS A 210 8.29 -18.40 13.62
CA CYS A 210 7.63 -19.59 14.16
C CYS A 210 7.49 -20.70 13.11
N VAL A 211 7.16 -20.37 11.87
CA VAL A 211 7.12 -21.34 10.76
C VAL A 211 8.50 -21.94 10.51
N LEU A 212 9.55 -21.12 10.45
CA LEU A 212 10.93 -21.61 10.27
C LEU A 212 11.38 -22.50 11.44
N ILE A 213 11.08 -22.11 12.68
CA ILE A 213 11.41 -22.91 13.86
C ILE A 213 10.64 -24.24 13.86
N PHE A 214 9.34 -24.21 13.56
CA PHE A 214 8.52 -25.42 13.48
C PHE A 214 9.06 -26.39 12.41
N THR A 215 9.36 -25.88 11.21
CA THR A 215 9.96 -26.69 10.14
C THR A 215 11.35 -27.23 10.50
N ALA A 216 12.14 -26.48 11.27
CA ALA A 216 13.43 -26.95 11.80
C ALA A 216 13.24 -28.13 12.76
N PHE A 217 12.31 -27.99 13.71
CA PHE A 217 12.01 -29.05 14.67
C PHE A 217 11.44 -30.30 13.99
N ALA A 218 10.55 -30.13 13.01
CA ALA A 218 10.02 -31.23 12.20
C ALA A 218 11.11 -31.98 11.42
N THR A 219 12.21 -31.30 11.07
CA THR A 219 13.31 -31.89 10.29
C THR A 219 14.39 -32.52 11.18
N TYR A 220 14.79 -31.86 12.26
CA TYR A 220 15.98 -32.24 13.04
C TYR A 220 15.69 -32.88 14.39
N HIS A 221 14.48 -32.75 14.94
CA HIS A 221 14.23 -33.24 16.30
C HIS A 221 13.97 -34.75 16.32
N PRO A 222 14.76 -35.57 17.05
CA PRO A 222 14.61 -37.03 17.08
C PRO A 222 13.27 -37.59 17.59
N ARG A 223 12.39 -36.78 18.19
CA ARG A 223 11.03 -37.19 18.61
C ARG A 223 9.93 -36.87 17.59
N MET A 224 10.18 -35.94 16.66
CA MET A 224 9.25 -35.49 15.63
C MET A 224 9.91 -35.53 14.24
N GLY A 225 10.95 -36.35 14.07
CA GLY A 225 11.70 -36.49 12.82
C GLY A 225 10.83 -37.18 11.80
N TYR A 226 9.93 -36.42 11.19
CA TYR A 226 9.02 -36.91 10.19
C TYR A 226 9.84 -37.44 9.02
N GLU A 227 9.59 -38.69 8.68
CA GLU A 227 10.18 -39.30 7.49
C GLU A 227 9.44 -38.81 6.27
N LYS A 228 10.17 -38.48 5.22
CA LYS A 228 9.62 -38.18 3.91
C LYS A 228 9.63 -39.47 3.09
N GLU A 229 8.46 -39.93 2.64
CA GLU A 229 8.32 -41.20 1.91
C GLU A 229 8.99 -42.41 2.61
N GLY A 230 9.06 -42.42 3.95
CA GLY A 230 9.72 -43.49 4.73
C GLY A 230 11.26 -43.40 4.82
N PHE A 231 11.85 -42.29 4.36
CA PHE A 231 13.28 -41.99 4.51
C PHE A 231 13.51 -40.72 5.33
N PRO A 232 14.66 -40.58 6.02
CA PRO A 232 15.00 -39.35 6.72
C PRO A 232 15.12 -38.18 5.72
N VAL A 233 14.56 -37.03 6.09
CA VAL A 233 14.61 -35.80 5.28
C VAL A 233 16.05 -35.44 4.93
N GLU A 234 16.27 -35.06 3.66
CA GLU A 234 17.59 -34.71 3.17
C GLU A 234 18.15 -33.48 3.89
N ARG A 235 19.40 -33.55 4.35
CA ARG A 235 20.01 -32.53 5.22
C ARG A 235 20.08 -31.13 4.59
N TYR A 236 20.00 -31.05 3.26
CA TYR A 236 20.01 -29.78 2.52
C TYR A 236 18.63 -29.13 2.40
N ALA A 237 17.53 -29.87 2.61
CA ALA A 237 16.18 -29.38 2.34
C ALA A 237 15.79 -28.19 3.24
N TYR A 238 15.97 -28.32 4.55
CA TYR A 238 15.70 -27.24 5.50
C TYR A 238 16.54 -25.98 5.27
N PRO A 239 17.89 -26.02 5.17
CA PRO A 239 18.68 -24.81 4.99
C PRO A 239 18.36 -24.11 3.66
N LEU A 240 18.02 -24.86 2.60
CA LEU A 240 17.51 -24.26 1.36
C LEU A 240 16.14 -23.61 1.56
N ALA A 241 15.20 -24.26 2.24
CA ALA A 241 13.87 -23.70 2.49
C ALA A 241 13.94 -22.42 3.33
N ALA A 242 14.73 -22.42 4.40
CA ALA A 242 14.93 -21.26 5.27
C ALA A 242 15.67 -20.13 4.55
N GLY A 243 16.79 -20.43 3.87
CA GLY A 243 17.56 -19.45 3.12
C GLY A 243 16.75 -18.83 1.97
N GLY A 244 16.00 -19.65 1.24
CA GLY A 244 15.08 -19.20 0.21
C GLY A 244 13.98 -18.28 0.76
N THR A 245 13.37 -18.66 1.89
CA THR A 245 12.33 -17.83 2.54
C THR A 245 12.86 -16.45 2.96
N ILE A 246 14.08 -16.40 3.50
CA ILE A 246 14.73 -15.13 3.87
C ILE A 246 15.04 -14.30 2.63
N LEU A 247 15.58 -14.92 1.57
CA LEU A 247 15.85 -14.24 0.30
C LEU A 247 14.57 -13.67 -0.33
N VAL A 248 13.47 -14.42 -0.34
CA VAL A 248 12.18 -13.93 -0.83
C VAL A 248 11.68 -12.76 0.02
N ALA A 249 11.75 -12.85 1.35
CA ALA A 249 11.35 -11.75 2.22
C ALA A 249 12.17 -10.48 1.95
N ILE A 250 13.49 -10.58 1.81
CA ILE A 250 14.36 -9.45 1.47
C ILE A 250 14.00 -8.89 0.09
N GLY A 251 13.82 -9.75 -0.91
CA GLY A 251 13.45 -9.35 -2.26
C GLY A 251 12.10 -8.62 -2.31
N MET A 252 11.10 -9.13 -1.60
CA MET A 252 9.78 -8.51 -1.46
C MET A 252 9.85 -7.15 -0.75
N TRP A 253 10.67 -7.05 0.30
CA TRP A 253 10.91 -5.79 1.00
C TRP A 253 11.54 -4.74 0.07
N ILE A 254 12.54 -5.13 -0.73
CA ILE A 254 13.15 -4.26 -1.75
C ILE A 254 12.12 -3.83 -2.78
N CYS A 255 11.33 -4.76 -3.33
CA CYS A 255 10.31 -4.47 -4.34
C CYS A 255 9.26 -3.48 -3.82
N SER A 256 8.76 -3.67 -2.59
CA SER A 256 7.81 -2.76 -1.96
C SER A 256 8.42 -1.38 -1.69
N SER A 257 9.65 -1.35 -1.17
CA SER A 257 10.38 -0.11 -0.89
C SER A 257 10.63 0.73 -2.16
N ILE A 258 10.82 0.08 -3.32
CA ILE A 258 10.96 0.79 -4.61
C ILE A 258 9.65 1.47 -5.01
N VAL A 259 8.51 0.82 -4.78
CA VAL A 259 7.21 1.41 -5.10
C VAL A 259 6.89 2.55 -4.13
N GLU A 260 7.16 2.39 -2.83
CA GLU A 260 7.02 3.47 -1.84
C GLU A 260 7.93 4.66 -2.16
N SER A 261 9.22 4.43 -2.37
CA SER A 261 10.19 5.50 -2.68
C SER A 261 9.96 6.20 -4.02
N SER A 262 9.09 5.64 -4.88
CA SER A 262 8.64 6.31 -6.09
C SER A 262 7.65 7.44 -5.82
N THR A 263 7.11 7.53 -4.61
CA THR A 263 6.20 8.58 -4.15
C THR A 263 6.90 9.53 -3.17
N VAL A 264 6.56 10.81 -3.24
CA VAL A 264 7.02 11.84 -2.31
C VAL A 264 5.83 12.23 -1.45
N GLU A 265 5.93 11.91 -0.17
CA GLU A 265 4.92 12.22 0.82
C GLU A 265 5.26 13.54 1.51
N LYS A 266 4.26 14.41 1.65
CA LYS A 266 4.35 15.64 2.45
C LYS A 266 3.25 15.60 3.50
N GLU A 267 3.65 15.86 4.74
CA GLU A 267 2.75 15.93 5.90
C GLU A 267 2.61 17.40 6.32
N TRP A 268 1.37 17.86 6.37
CA TRP A 268 1.02 19.23 6.75
C TRP A 268 0.38 19.21 8.13
N HIS A 269 1.13 19.58 9.17
CA HIS A 269 0.65 19.57 10.56
C HIS A 269 -0.13 20.86 10.89
N ALA A 270 -1.44 20.73 11.01
CA ALA A 270 -2.31 21.74 11.62
C ALA A 270 -3.68 21.10 11.90
N LYS A 271 -4.40 21.59 12.93
CA LYS A 271 -5.77 21.18 13.22
C LYS A 271 -6.72 21.70 12.14
N LEU A 272 -6.94 20.88 11.13
CA LEU A 272 -7.58 21.27 9.89
C LEU A 272 -8.75 20.35 9.56
N ARG A 273 -9.84 20.94 9.07
CA ARG A 273 -10.93 20.22 8.42
C ARG A 273 -10.80 20.38 6.92
N VAL A 274 -10.91 19.28 6.18
CA VAL A 274 -10.72 19.30 4.72
C VAL A 274 -12.05 19.08 4.03
N PHE A 275 -12.26 19.87 2.99
CA PHE A 275 -13.38 19.84 2.07
C PHE A 275 -12.86 19.54 0.67
N TRP A 276 -13.52 18.65 -0.05
CA TRP A 276 -13.23 18.41 -1.46
C TRP A 276 -14.46 18.70 -2.29
N LEU A 277 -14.34 19.63 -3.23
CA LEU A 277 -15.39 20.00 -4.16
C LEU A 277 -15.09 19.33 -5.48
N GLN A 278 -15.83 18.28 -5.79
CA GLN A 278 -15.75 17.56 -7.04
C GLN A 278 -16.79 18.14 -8.00
N GLN A 279 -16.31 18.73 -9.09
CA GLN A 279 -17.16 19.17 -10.17
C GLN A 279 -17.53 17.99 -11.07
N GLY A 280 -18.80 17.87 -11.43
CA GLY A 280 -19.27 16.83 -12.34
C GLY A 280 -18.63 16.96 -13.73
N GLY A 281 -18.44 15.85 -14.41
CA GLY A 281 -17.79 15.82 -15.72
C GLY A 281 -17.40 14.42 -16.17
N GLY A 282 -16.99 14.30 -17.44
CA GLY A 282 -16.44 13.06 -17.97
C GLY A 282 -14.95 12.95 -17.64
N VAL A 283 -14.54 11.82 -17.06
CA VAL A 283 -13.12 11.46 -16.90
C VAL A 283 -12.92 10.09 -17.53
N ASN A 284 -12.12 10.05 -18.59
CA ASN A 284 -11.98 8.88 -19.44
C ASN A 284 -13.36 8.40 -19.96
N ASP A 285 -13.71 7.13 -19.76
CA ASP A 285 -14.99 6.54 -20.22
C ASP A 285 -16.13 6.65 -19.19
N GLN A 286 -15.94 7.35 -18.05
CA GLN A 286 -16.95 7.46 -16.99
C GLN A 286 -17.43 8.90 -16.80
N SER A 287 -18.72 9.08 -16.51
CA SER A 287 -19.31 10.37 -16.15
C SER A 287 -19.54 10.46 -14.64
N PHE A 288 -19.02 11.52 -14.03
CA PHE A 288 -19.15 11.81 -12.61
C PHE A 288 -20.16 12.92 -12.37
N ASP A 289 -20.96 12.75 -11.33
CA ASP A 289 -21.80 13.82 -10.79
C ASP A 289 -20.97 14.78 -9.93
N SER A 290 -21.58 15.92 -9.59
CA SER A 290 -20.97 16.94 -8.74
C SER A 290 -21.23 16.62 -7.28
N TYR A 291 -20.17 16.69 -6.46
CA TYR A 291 -20.24 16.37 -5.04
C TYR A 291 -19.40 17.34 -4.20
N VAL A 292 -19.88 17.60 -3.00
CA VAL A 292 -19.06 18.16 -1.91
C VAL A 292 -18.80 17.04 -0.92
N LEU A 293 -17.53 16.71 -0.72
CA LEU A 293 -17.07 15.65 0.18
C LEU A 293 -16.47 16.29 1.43
N LEU A 294 -16.93 15.85 2.59
CA LEU A 294 -16.42 16.29 3.88
C LEU A 294 -15.58 15.19 4.52
N GLY A 295 -14.42 15.59 5.02
CA GLY A 295 -13.66 14.78 5.96
C GLY A 295 -14.40 14.60 7.28
N LYS A 296 -14.40 13.37 7.83
CA LYS A 296 -14.98 13.11 9.15
C LYS A 296 -14.05 13.67 10.24
N GLY A 297 -14.51 14.71 10.95
CA GLY A 297 -13.82 15.30 12.10
C GLY A 297 -12.60 16.19 11.76
N PRO A 298 -12.05 16.90 12.77
CA PRO A 298 -10.82 17.67 12.64
C PRO A 298 -9.61 16.74 12.54
N ARG A 299 -8.60 17.13 11.76
CA ARG A 299 -7.39 16.35 11.50
C ARG A 299 -6.18 17.07 12.04
N GLU A 300 -5.23 16.33 12.59
CA GLU A 300 -3.95 16.89 13.06
C GLU A 300 -2.96 17.10 11.91
N ALA A 301 -3.13 16.36 10.80
CA ALA A 301 -2.33 16.53 9.61
C ALA A 301 -3.11 16.22 8.31
N VAL A 302 -2.69 16.86 7.21
CA VAL A 302 -3.10 16.54 5.84
C VAL A 302 -1.90 15.91 5.14
N LEU A 303 -2.09 14.75 4.51
CA LEU A 303 -1.04 14.04 3.77
C LEU A 303 -1.25 14.23 2.26
N THR A 304 -0.19 14.59 1.55
CA THR A 304 -0.21 14.60 0.07
C THR A 304 0.88 13.70 -0.45
N SER A 305 0.54 12.85 -1.42
CA SER A 305 1.46 11.93 -2.06
C SER A 305 1.53 12.27 -3.55
N GLU A 306 2.70 12.69 -4.01
CA GLU A 306 3.00 13.00 -5.42
C GLU A 306 3.93 11.92 -6.00
N LEU A 307 3.72 11.50 -7.25
CA LEU A 307 4.68 10.61 -7.90
C LEU A 307 5.98 11.39 -8.13
N SER A 308 7.10 10.85 -7.64
CA SER A 308 8.43 11.41 -7.85
C SER A 308 8.80 11.34 -9.33
N MET A 309 8.56 12.44 -10.07
CA MET A 309 9.20 12.64 -11.36
C MET A 309 10.68 12.92 -11.10
N THR A 310 11.48 11.86 -10.97
CA THR A 310 12.91 11.96 -10.73
C THR A 310 13.59 12.60 -11.93
N SER A 311 13.78 13.93 -11.88
CA SER A 311 14.54 14.69 -12.88
C SER A 311 16.05 14.44 -12.78
N ASN A 312 16.52 13.85 -11.67
CA ASN A 312 17.93 13.57 -11.45
C ASN A 312 18.33 12.21 -12.07
N PRO A 313 19.26 12.19 -13.05
CA PRO A 313 19.69 10.96 -13.71
C PRO A 313 20.35 9.94 -12.77
N ASP A 314 21.02 10.36 -11.70
CA ASP A 314 21.74 9.43 -10.81
C ASP A 314 20.81 8.67 -9.87
N THR A 315 19.76 9.33 -9.35
CA THR A 315 18.68 8.65 -8.60
C THR A 315 17.93 7.65 -9.48
N SER A 316 17.76 7.97 -10.78
CA SER A 316 17.15 7.05 -11.75
C SER A 316 18.01 5.80 -11.97
N LYS A 317 19.35 5.92 -12.03
CA LYS A 317 20.25 4.77 -12.14
C LYS A 317 20.18 3.88 -10.89
N PHE A 318 20.27 4.48 -9.70
CA PHE A 318 20.19 3.75 -8.44
C PHE A 318 18.88 2.96 -8.32
N THR A 319 17.74 3.59 -8.64
CA THR A 319 16.42 2.94 -8.63
C THR A 319 16.37 1.75 -9.60
N LYS A 320 16.88 1.91 -10.83
CA LYS A 320 16.94 0.81 -11.81
C LYS A 320 17.82 -0.35 -11.33
N THR A 321 18.94 -0.05 -10.69
CA THR A 321 19.83 -1.07 -10.10
C THR A 321 19.13 -1.81 -8.96
N MET A 322 18.43 -1.09 -8.08
CA MET A 322 17.65 -1.69 -6.99
C MET A 322 16.52 -2.58 -7.52
N VAL A 323 15.81 -2.18 -8.59
CA VAL A 323 14.80 -3.04 -9.25
C VAL A 323 15.43 -4.32 -9.77
N LEU A 324 16.57 -4.22 -10.44
CA LEU A 324 17.27 -5.40 -10.98
C LEU A 324 17.69 -6.34 -9.85
N LEU A 325 18.29 -5.80 -8.79
CA LEU A 325 18.72 -6.55 -7.62
C LEU A 325 17.53 -7.21 -6.90
N GLY A 326 16.47 -6.45 -6.64
CA GLY A 326 15.25 -6.96 -6.00
C GLY A 326 14.58 -8.06 -6.81
N THR A 327 14.47 -7.89 -8.13
CA THR A 327 13.93 -8.90 -9.05
C THR A 327 14.76 -10.19 -9.01
N PHE A 328 16.10 -10.06 -9.07
CA PHE A 328 17.00 -11.20 -9.06
C PHE A 328 17.00 -11.95 -7.72
N ILE A 329 17.05 -11.23 -6.60
CA ILE A 329 16.98 -11.81 -5.24
C ILE A 329 15.64 -12.53 -5.05
N THR A 330 14.54 -11.91 -5.45
CA THR A 330 13.20 -12.49 -5.30
C THR A 330 13.05 -13.77 -6.12
N LEU A 331 13.47 -13.75 -7.40
CA LEU A 331 13.38 -14.91 -8.27
C LEU A 331 14.27 -16.07 -7.79
N SER A 332 15.53 -15.76 -7.43
CA SER A 332 16.48 -16.76 -6.93
C SER A 332 16.01 -17.34 -5.60
N GLY A 333 15.54 -16.49 -4.68
CA GLY A 333 14.97 -16.89 -3.41
C GLY A 333 13.76 -17.81 -3.59
N PHE A 334 12.87 -17.49 -4.53
CA PHE A 334 11.68 -18.30 -4.81
C PHE A 334 12.06 -19.71 -5.30
N VAL A 335 13.01 -19.82 -6.24
CA VAL A 335 13.48 -21.12 -6.74
C VAL A 335 14.16 -21.94 -5.65
N ILE A 336 15.01 -21.32 -4.83
CA ILE A 336 15.68 -21.96 -3.69
C ILE A 336 14.66 -22.42 -2.65
N GLN A 337 13.70 -21.57 -2.30
CA GLN A 337 12.64 -21.87 -1.34
C GLN A 337 11.78 -23.04 -1.83
N PHE A 338 11.36 -23.01 -3.10
CA PHE A 338 10.54 -24.06 -3.70
C PHE A 338 11.26 -25.41 -3.71
N THR A 339 12.55 -25.41 -4.06
CA THR A 339 13.38 -26.62 -4.05
C THR A 339 13.53 -27.18 -2.63
N GLY A 340 13.79 -26.31 -1.65
CA GLY A 340 13.91 -26.70 -0.25
C GLY A 340 12.60 -27.25 0.32
N LEU A 341 11.48 -26.56 0.09
CA LEU A 341 10.15 -26.99 0.54
C LEU A 341 9.74 -28.33 -0.09
N ARG A 342 10.07 -28.56 -1.36
CA ARG A 342 9.85 -29.85 -2.03
C ARG A 342 10.69 -30.96 -1.43
N GLY A 343 11.85 -30.66 -0.85
CA GLY A 343 12.71 -31.61 -0.16
C GLY A 343 12.27 -31.92 1.28
N LEU A 344 11.40 -31.10 1.88
CA LEU A 344 10.92 -31.27 3.26
C LEU A 344 9.69 -32.19 3.33
N HIS A 345 9.40 -32.69 4.53
CA HIS A 345 8.12 -33.34 4.83
C HIS A 345 6.97 -32.33 4.63
N TRP A 346 5.82 -32.81 4.12
CA TRP A 346 4.65 -31.97 3.80
C TRP A 346 4.17 -31.04 4.92
N SER A 347 4.44 -31.38 6.19
CA SER A 347 4.08 -30.49 7.30
C SER A 347 4.71 -29.10 7.16
N GLY A 348 5.86 -28.99 6.51
CA GLY A 348 6.55 -27.72 6.30
C GLY A 348 5.86 -26.80 5.29
N THR A 349 5.38 -27.35 4.17
CA THR A 349 4.60 -26.60 3.18
C THR A 349 3.27 -26.14 3.76
N ILE A 350 2.60 -26.98 4.56
CA ILE A 350 1.35 -26.60 5.24
C ILE A 350 1.59 -25.52 6.30
N ALA A 351 2.66 -25.60 7.09
CA ALA A 351 3.01 -24.55 8.04
C ALA A 351 3.26 -23.21 7.34
N GLN A 352 3.96 -23.21 6.20
CA GLN A 352 4.17 -22.01 5.39
C GLN A 352 2.84 -21.47 4.84
N LEU A 353 1.95 -22.33 4.34
CA LEU A 353 0.62 -21.93 3.85
C LEU A 353 -0.22 -21.28 4.96
N VAL A 354 -0.24 -21.88 6.15
CA VAL A 354 -0.95 -21.33 7.32
C VAL A 354 -0.38 -19.97 7.73
N GLY A 355 0.95 -19.83 7.76
CA GLY A 355 1.60 -18.55 8.02
C GLY A 355 1.20 -17.46 7.01
N THR A 356 1.17 -17.81 5.73
CA THR A 356 0.72 -16.91 4.66
C THR A 356 -0.75 -16.52 4.81
N LEU A 357 -1.63 -17.46 5.19
CA LEU A 357 -3.05 -17.19 5.42
C LEU A 357 -3.27 -16.27 6.64
N ILE A 358 -2.54 -16.49 7.74
CA ILE A 358 -2.58 -15.61 8.91
C ILE A 358 -2.17 -14.19 8.50
N MET A 359 -1.07 -14.05 7.76
CA MET A 359 -0.61 -12.75 7.30
C MET A 359 -1.54 -12.11 6.27
N LEU A 360 -2.23 -12.89 5.45
CA LEU A 360 -3.29 -12.38 4.57
C LEU A 360 -4.40 -11.70 5.39
N VAL A 361 -4.86 -12.32 6.48
CA VAL A 361 -5.87 -11.74 7.37
C VAL A 361 -5.33 -10.47 8.05
N VAL A 362 -4.09 -10.48 8.53
CA VAL A 362 -3.45 -9.30 9.14
C VAL A 362 -3.37 -8.14 8.14
N ARG A 363 -2.93 -8.39 6.90
CA ARG A 363 -2.87 -7.38 5.83
C ARG A 363 -4.26 -6.80 5.52
N ALA A 364 -5.28 -7.66 5.44
CA ALA A 364 -6.65 -7.23 5.23
C ALA A 364 -7.19 -6.40 6.41
N TYR A 365 -6.88 -6.78 7.65
CA TYR A 365 -7.30 -6.06 8.86
C TYR A 365 -6.70 -4.65 8.92
N ILE A 366 -5.39 -4.50 8.65
CA ILE A 366 -4.71 -3.20 8.65
C ILE A 366 -5.29 -2.27 7.58
N ARG A 367 -5.82 -2.84 6.49
CA ARG A 367 -6.37 -2.10 5.35
C ARG A 367 -7.91 -2.08 5.30
N ARG A 368 -8.59 -2.44 6.38
CA ARG A 368 -10.07 -2.40 6.49
C ARG A 368 -10.67 -1.01 6.23
N ASP A 369 -9.87 0.02 6.44
CA ASP A 369 -10.29 1.42 6.37
C ASP A 369 -10.44 1.96 4.94
N LEU A 370 -10.01 1.19 3.91
CA LEU A 370 -10.27 1.52 2.50
C LEU A 370 -11.76 1.54 2.13
N VAL A 371 -12.62 1.02 3.01
CA VAL A 371 -14.09 1.04 2.87
C VAL A 371 -14.71 2.33 3.43
N LEU A 372 -13.91 3.21 4.04
CA LEU A 372 -14.42 4.47 4.58
C LEU A 372 -14.98 5.35 3.46
N ALA A 373 -16.24 5.76 3.62
CA ALA A 373 -16.87 6.76 2.77
C ALA A 373 -16.82 8.14 3.45
N PRO A 374 -16.45 9.21 2.72
CA PRO A 374 -16.66 10.58 3.17
C PRO A 374 -18.15 10.87 3.33
N SER A 375 -18.49 11.92 4.08
CA SER A 375 -19.82 12.48 4.01
C SER A 375 -19.96 13.21 2.68
N ALA A 376 -20.64 12.58 1.72
CA ALA A 376 -20.78 13.06 0.36
C ALA A 376 -22.15 13.69 0.14
N PHE A 377 -22.18 14.93 -0.33
CA PHE A 377 -23.40 15.66 -0.67
C PHE A 377 -23.45 15.90 -2.17
N LYS A 378 -24.49 15.38 -2.82
CA LYS A 378 -24.70 15.62 -4.26
C LYS A 378 -25.13 17.06 -4.48
N THR A 379 -24.48 17.73 -5.42
CA THR A 379 -24.73 19.14 -5.75
C THR A 379 -25.08 19.31 -7.23
N HIS A 380 -25.57 20.49 -7.58
CA HIS A 380 -25.73 20.86 -8.98
C HIS A 380 -24.37 21.21 -9.59
N HIS A 381 -24.19 20.81 -10.85
CA HIS A 381 -22.99 21.08 -11.62
C HIS A 381 -22.69 22.57 -11.70
N ASN A 382 -21.45 22.96 -11.39
CA ASN A 382 -20.94 24.34 -11.31
C ASN A 382 -21.39 25.15 -10.09
N TYR A 383 -22.19 24.58 -9.19
CA TYR A 383 -22.69 25.26 -7.99
C TYR A 383 -22.14 24.62 -6.70
N GLU A 384 -21.04 23.88 -6.78
CA GLU A 384 -20.44 23.17 -5.64
C GLU A 384 -19.93 24.16 -4.58
N LEU A 385 -19.28 25.25 -5.03
CA LEU A 385 -18.74 26.28 -4.15
C LEU A 385 -19.85 27.12 -3.51
N ASP A 386 -20.88 27.47 -4.28
CA ASP A 386 -22.06 28.18 -3.78
C ASP A 386 -22.81 27.35 -2.73
N TRP A 387 -22.94 26.04 -2.99
CA TRP A 387 -23.53 25.11 -2.04
C TRP A 387 -22.73 25.06 -0.73
N LEU A 388 -21.40 24.96 -0.81
CA LEU A 388 -20.55 24.95 0.38
C LEU A 388 -20.63 26.28 1.14
N ALA A 389 -20.52 27.41 0.45
CA ALA A 389 -20.54 28.74 1.04
C ALA A 389 -21.86 29.02 1.78
N THR A 390 -23.00 28.65 1.18
CA THR A 390 -24.31 28.85 1.82
C THR A 390 -24.49 28.02 3.09
N ARG A 391 -23.86 26.84 3.19
CA ARG A 391 -23.94 26.00 4.39
C ARG A 391 -22.99 26.43 5.48
N ILE A 392 -21.76 26.82 5.13
CA ILE A 392 -20.83 27.39 6.11
C ILE A 392 -21.43 28.66 6.74
N GLY A 393 -22.10 29.50 5.94
CA GLY A 393 -22.70 30.74 6.42
C GLY A 393 -24.02 30.60 7.20
N ARG A 394 -24.83 29.56 6.93
CA ARG A 394 -26.14 29.39 7.60
C ARG A 394 -26.11 28.47 8.80
N ASP A 395 -25.45 27.31 8.70
CA ASP A 395 -25.52 26.24 9.70
C ASP A 395 -24.15 25.55 9.86
N PRO A 396 -23.12 26.24 10.39
CA PRO A 396 -21.80 25.65 10.57
C PRO A 396 -21.86 24.36 11.42
N THR A 397 -22.75 24.29 12.41
CA THR A 397 -22.91 23.12 13.28
C THR A 397 -23.52 21.88 12.59
N GLN A 398 -24.22 22.03 11.46
CA GLN A 398 -24.76 20.89 10.69
C GLN A 398 -23.77 20.30 9.69
N LEU A 399 -22.68 21.02 9.40
CA LEU A 399 -21.58 20.55 8.55
C LEU A 399 -20.59 19.65 9.32
N TRP A 400 -20.63 19.66 10.65
CA TRP A 400 -19.62 19.08 11.53
C TRP A 400 -19.92 17.68 12.04
#